data_AF-B4KEH4-F1
#
_entry.id   AF-B4KEH4-F1
#
_cell.length_a   1.000
_cell.length_b   1.000
_cell.length_c   1.000
_cell.angle_alpha   90.00
_cell.angle_beta   90.00
_cell.angle_gamma   90.00
#
_symmetry.space_group_name_H-M   'P 1'
#
loop_
_entity.id
_entity.type
_entity.pdbx_description
1 polymer ?
#
loop_
_entity_poly.entity_id
_entity_poly.type
_entity_poly.pdbx_seq_one_letter_code
_entity_poly.pdbx_strand_id
1 'polypeptide(L)'
;MLSADISEELYDLIYQEKSTAEKWKFFVVWKMGNCVAPLLKIFLLGLCTNSIENLTKLLNNYNVLGYCFCFVIMVDSPLEAQREDFDNYVFFSTWLMNNWMLLHLFRLAHNQKYSADCQLTINDIIKLNKTVHMCFGSWSLRTKLDILLIFHLQYALTTLQLRKIWDQYFCETYIILLFEIYFCAYFVYQLLLLAWLGALHKNLSTYYLNPRQGHFPSSHSRRQLIQFFSVYWRIKSVHQCVRKLWRRVPAVLFLFLLKQTQYLAYNLYNMINHRPINHLIEFECCVVPMLKIFILAICNKRIQMLNQQLREYLLRIELLHWNWLESGLESAVAVPFAKILSQLLVLSAAAGRPDGNVQWQNGI
;
A
#
# COMPACT_ATOMS: atom_id res chain seq x y z
N MET A 1 -29.35 0.54 7.39
CA MET A 1 -30.11 0.03 6.24
C MET A 1 -29.41 0.53 4.98
N LEU A 2 -28.74 -0.35 4.24
CA LEU A 2 -28.31 -0.05 2.86
C LEU A 2 -29.59 0.22 2.05
N SER A 3 -29.59 1.20 1.14
CA SER A 3 -30.78 1.44 0.31
C SER A 3 -31.13 0.17 -0.46
N ALA A 4 -32.42 -0.15 -0.52
CA ALA A 4 -32.94 -1.36 -1.17
C ALA A 4 -32.36 -1.52 -2.59
N ASP A 5 -32.17 -0.41 -3.30
CA ASP A 5 -31.59 -0.36 -4.65
C ASP A 5 -30.15 -0.90 -4.74
N ILE A 6 -29.28 -0.59 -3.76
CA ILE A 6 -27.89 -1.09 -3.78
C ILE A 6 -27.85 -2.58 -3.43
N SER A 7 -28.77 -3.03 -2.56
CA SER A 7 -28.90 -4.44 -2.23
C SER A 7 -29.49 -5.26 -3.38
N GLU A 8 -30.46 -4.72 -4.13
CA GLU A 8 -31.01 -5.37 -5.32
C GLU A 8 -30.00 -5.45 -6.46
N GLU A 9 -29.22 -4.39 -6.72
CA GLU A 9 -28.17 -4.44 -7.75
C GLU A 9 -27.05 -5.44 -7.40
N LEU A 10 -26.63 -5.50 -6.12
CA LEU A 10 -25.67 -6.50 -5.65
C LEU A 10 -26.26 -7.92 -5.68
N TYR A 11 -27.54 -8.05 -5.35
CA TYR A 11 -28.25 -9.32 -5.40
C TYR A 11 -28.37 -9.83 -6.85
N ASP A 12 -28.75 -8.99 -7.80
CA ASP A 12 -28.80 -9.33 -9.22
C ASP A 12 -27.42 -9.71 -9.79
N LEU A 13 -26.38 -8.99 -9.38
CA LEU A 13 -25.01 -9.29 -9.80
C LEU A 13 -24.53 -10.65 -9.26
N ILE A 14 -24.92 -11.00 -8.03
CA ILE A 14 -24.56 -12.27 -7.39
C ILE A 14 -25.42 -13.43 -7.91
N TYR A 15 -26.73 -13.23 -8.08
CA TYR A 15 -27.71 -14.30 -8.28
C TYR A 15 -28.21 -14.49 -9.73
N GLN A 16 -28.00 -13.57 -10.67
CA GLN A 16 -28.39 -13.84 -12.07
C GLN A 16 -27.59 -15.01 -12.68
N GLU A 17 -28.24 -15.86 -13.49
CA GLU A 17 -27.64 -17.00 -14.21
C GLU A 17 -26.74 -16.57 -15.39
N LYS A 18 -25.75 -15.73 -15.15
CA LYS A 18 -24.66 -15.47 -16.10
C LYS A 18 -23.41 -16.21 -15.64
N SER A 19 -22.64 -16.74 -16.60
CA SER A 19 -21.37 -17.38 -16.25
C SER A 19 -20.49 -16.40 -15.47
N THR A 20 -19.80 -16.88 -14.44
CA THR A 20 -19.00 -16.03 -13.54
C THR A 20 -18.02 -15.17 -14.35
N ALA A 21 -17.47 -15.71 -15.44
CA ALA A 21 -16.58 -15.02 -16.35
C ALA A 21 -17.22 -13.83 -17.08
N GLU A 22 -18.49 -13.92 -17.49
CA GLU A 22 -19.20 -12.83 -18.17
C GLU A 22 -19.61 -11.71 -17.21
N LYS A 23 -19.97 -12.06 -15.97
CA LYS A 23 -20.25 -11.08 -14.90
C LYS A 23 -19.01 -10.23 -14.61
N TRP A 24 -17.85 -10.87 -14.49
CA TRP A 24 -16.58 -10.18 -14.28
C TRP A 24 -16.13 -9.41 -15.51
N LYS A 25 -16.32 -9.93 -16.73
CA LYS A 25 -15.97 -9.21 -17.97
C LYS A 25 -16.80 -7.94 -18.12
N PHE A 26 -18.12 -8.00 -17.88
CA PHE A 26 -18.99 -6.82 -17.92
C PHE A 26 -18.59 -5.79 -16.85
N PHE A 27 -18.35 -6.22 -15.61
CA PHE A 27 -18.01 -5.29 -14.53
C PHE A 27 -16.60 -4.67 -14.68
N VAL A 28 -15.59 -5.47 -15.02
CA VAL A 28 -14.19 -5.02 -15.17
C VAL A 28 -14.02 -4.13 -16.40
N VAL A 29 -14.58 -4.51 -17.54
CA VAL A 29 -14.40 -3.76 -18.80
C VAL A 29 -15.30 -2.53 -18.84
N TRP A 30 -16.55 -2.65 -18.39
CA TRP A 30 -17.57 -1.62 -18.63
C TRP A 30 -17.76 -0.64 -17.46
N LYS A 31 -17.49 -1.05 -16.21
CA LYS A 31 -17.56 -0.16 -15.03
C LYS A 31 -16.18 0.26 -14.54
N MET A 32 -15.28 -0.66 -14.23
CA MET A 32 -13.91 -0.30 -13.79
C MET A 32 -13.10 0.35 -14.92
N GLY A 33 -13.11 -0.22 -16.13
CA GLY A 33 -12.40 0.36 -17.27
C GLY A 33 -12.82 1.80 -17.58
N ASN A 34 -14.13 2.08 -17.53
CA ASN A 34 -14.69 3.41 -17.81
C ASN A 34 -14.57 4.40 -16.63
N CYS A 35 -14.43 3.94 -15.38
CA CYS A 35 -14.18 4.82 -14.22
C CYS A 35 -12.69 5.08 -13.98
N VAL A 36 -11.82 4.09 -14.27
CA VAL A 36 -10.37 4.21 -14.11
C VAL A 36 -9.74 4.92 -15.29
N ALA A 37 -10.24 4.76 -16.53
CA ALA A 37 -9.66 5.43 -17.70
C ALA A 37 -9.69 6.98 -17.62
N PRO A 38 -10.76 7.65 -17.14
CA PRO A 38 -10.76 9.09 -16.90
C PRO A 38 -9.78 9.50 -15.79
N LEU A 39 -9.69 8.75 -14.70
CA LEU A 39 -8.74 9.03 -13.61
C LEU A 39 -7.29 8.82 -14.04
N LEU A 40 -7.01 7.79 -14.83
CA LEU A 40 -5.70 7.55 -15.44
C LEU A 40 -5.38 8.63 -16.47
N LYS A 41 -6.37 9.08 -17.26
CA LYS A 41 -6.23 10.20 -18.20
C LYS A 41 -6.00 11.53 -17.47
N ILE A 42 -6.69 11.81 -16.37
CA ILE A 42 -6.48 13.02 -15.53
C ILE A 42 -5.11 12.95 -14.85
N PHE A 43 -4.70 11.79 -14.38
CA PHE A 43 -3.35 11.56 -13.84
C PHE A 43 -2.27 11.77 -14.91
N LEU A 44 -2.50 11.30 -16.15
CA LEU A 44 -1.60 11.50 -17.29
C LEU A 44 -1.65 12.93 -17.87
N LEU A 45 -2.82 13.60 -17.83
CA LEU A 45 -3.01 15.01 -18.21
C LEU A 45 -2.39 15.95 -17.17
N GLY A 46 -2.46 15.61 -15.88
CA GLY A 46 -1.79 16.31 -14.79
C GLY A 46 -0.26 16.19 -14.87
N LEU A 47 0.26 15.11 -15.45
CA LEU A 47 1.68 14.95 -15.79
C LEU A 47 2.11 15.79 -17.02
N CYS A 48 1.16 16.36 -17.77
CA CYS A 48 1.42 17.09 -19.00
C CYS A 48 0.65 18.42 -19.05
N THR A 49 1.08 19.47 -18.34
CA THR A 49 1.00 20.88 -18.83
C THR A 49 1.58 21.94 -17.87
N ASN A 50 2.16 22.98 -18.47
CA ASN A 50 2.73 24.20 -17.84
C ASN A 50 1.75 25.04 -17.00
N SER A 51 0.44 24.74 -17.03
CA SER A 51 -0.60 25.49 -16.31
C SER A 51 -0.54 25.32 -14.78
N ILE A 52 0.11 24.27 -14.28
CA ILE A 52 0.18 23.94 -12.85
C ILE A 52 1.36 24.64 -12.15
N GLU A 53 2.39 25.04 -12.90
CA GLU A 53 3.48 25.86 -12.37
C GLU A 53 2.97 27.24 -11.91
N ASN A 54 1.99 27.79 -12.64
CA ASN A 54 1.30 29.03 -12.26
C ASN A 54 0.42 28.86 -11.02
N LEU A 55 -0.25 27.72 -10.85
CA LEU A 55 -1.03 27.40 -9.64
C LEU A 55 -0.14 27.22 -8.41
N THR A 56 1.05 26.63 -8.59
CA THR A 56 2.04 26.46 -7.52
C THR A 56 2.64 27.81 -7.07
N LYS A 57 2.85 28.74 -8.00
CA LYS A 57 3.26 30.13 -7.71
C LYS A 57 2.16 30.89 -6.94
N LEU A 58 0.90 30.73 -7.32
CA LEU A 58 -0.25 31.29 -6.60
C LEU A 58 -0.34 30.75 -5.15
N LEU A 59 -0.31 29.44 -4.95
CA LEU A 59 -0.43 28.82 -3.62
C LEU A 59 0.73 29.16 -2.67
N ASN A 60 1.96 29.32 -3.20
CA ASN A 60 3.09 29.76 -2.37
C ASN A 60 2.92 31.18 -1.85
N ASN A 61 2.28 32.09 -2.61
CA ASN A 61 2.03 33.46 -2.17
C ASN A 61 0.96 33.55 -1.07
N TYR A 62 -0.06 32.66 -1.10
CA TYR A 62 -1.11 32.64 -0.07
C TYR A 62 -0.68 31.97 1.25
N ASN A 63 0.22 30.98 1.21
CA ASN A 63 0.64 30.24 2.41
C ASN A 63 1.38 31.11 3.43
N VAL A 64 2.20 32.07 3.01
CA VAL A 64 2.98 32.92 3.95
C VAL A 64 2.08 33.89 4.72
N LEU A 65 1.01 34.39 4.10
CA LEU A 65 0.05 35.31 4.71
C LEU A 65 -0.86 34.63 5.75
N GLY A 66 -1.22 33.35 5.53
CA GLY A 66 -2.08 32.59 6.45
C GLY A 66 -1.42 32.28 7.80
N TYR A 67 -0.12 31.99 7.83
CA TYR A 67 0.61 31.69 9.08
C TYR A 67 0.70 32.89 10.02
N CYS A 68 0.85 34.11 9.49
CA CYS A 68 0.96 35.32 10.30
C CYS A 68 -0.39 35.76 10.89
N PHE A 69 -1.50 35.51 10.20
CA PHE A 69 -2.81 36.02 10.63
C PHE A 69 -3.39 35.27 11.84
N CYS A 70 -3.15 33.95 11.93
CA CYS A 70 -3.73 33.12 12.99
C CYS A 70 -3.05 33.28 14.35
N PHE A 71 -1.74 33.56 14.36
CA PHE A 71 -1.01 33.79 15.60
C PHE A 71 -1.40 35.14 16.25
N VAL A 72 -1.79 36.12 15.44
CA VAL A 72 -2.23 37.44 15.91
C VAL A 72 -3.64 37.39 16.50
N ILE A 73 -4.57 36.64 15.91
CA ILE A 73 -5.94 36.54 16.43
C ILE A 73 -6.00 35.77 17.77
N MET A 74 -5.11 34.80 17.98
CA MET A 74 -5.14 33.95 19.19
C MET A 74 -4.64 34.64 20.47
N VAL A 75 -3.87 35.73 20.35
CA VAL A 75 -3.25 36.37 21.53
C VAL A 75 -4.20 37.37 22.22
N ASP A 76 -5.23 37.86 21.52
CA ASP A 76 -6.01 39.02 21.99
C ASP A 76 -7.51 38.77 22.29
N SER A 77 -8.03 37.53 22.23
CA SER A 77 -9.48 37.29 22.39
C SER A 77 -9.94 36.88 23.81
N PRO A 78 -11.01 37.50 24.37
CA PRO A 78 -11.55 37.20 25.71
C PRO A 78 -12.32 35.87 25.84
N LEU A 79 -12.43 35.37 27.08
CA LEU A 79 -12.86 34.01 27.45
C LEU A 79 -14.27 33.54 26.98
N GLU A 80 -15.22 34.44 26.69
CA GLU A 80 -16.56 34.06 26.21
C GLU A 80 -16.68 34.05 24.67
N ALA A 81 -15.79 34.76 23.97
CA ALA A 81 -15.57 34.59 22.54
C ALA A 81 -14.90 33.23 22.21
N GLN A 82 -14.38 32.53 23.22
CA GLN A 82 -13.61 31.29 23.07
C GLN A 82 -14.33 30.14 22.36
N ARG A 83 -15.67 30.05 22.39
CA ARG A 83 -16.35 28.91 21.75
C ARG A 83 -16.47 29.09 20.24
N GLU A 84 -16.90 30.26 19.79
CA GLU A 84 -16.90 30.63 18.36
C GLU A 84 -15.46 30.74 17.84
N ASP A 85 -14.53 31.26 18.65
CA ASP A 85 -13.10 31.29 18.32
C ASP A 85 -12.49 29.89 18.25
N PHE A 86 -12.94 28.94 19.07
CA PHE A 86 -12.49 27.55 18.99
C PHE A 86 -12.98 26.86 17.71
N ASP A 87 -14.25 27.04 17.34
CA ASP A 87 -14.78 26.49 16.09
C ASP A 87 -14.10 27.13 14.87
N ASN A 88 -13.86 28.44 14.90
CA ASN A 88 -13.09 29.15 13.88
C ASN A 88 -11.63 28.67 13.82
N TYR A 89 -11.01 28.40 14.96
CA TYR A 89 -9.67 27.83 15.06
C TYR A 89 -9.59 26.41 14.49
N VAL A 90 -10.55 25.55 14.84
CA VAL A 90 -10.64 24.17 14.31
C VAL A 90 -10.87 24.22 12.80
N PHE A 91 -11.75 25.08 12.33
CA PHE A 91 -11.99 25.27 10.90
C PHE A 91 -10.73 25.76 10.17
N PHE A 92 -10.07 26.80 10.66
CA PHE A 92 -8.89 27.38 10.03
C PHE A 92 -7.70 26.42 10.06
N SER A 93 -7.44 25.76 11.20
CA SER A 93 -6.37 24.76 11.31
C SER A 93 -6.61 23.57 10.38
N THR A 94 -7.86 23.13 10.25
CA THR A 94 -8.26 22.08 9.30
C THR A 94 -8.05 22.52 7.86
N TRP A 95 -8.45 23.75 7.52
CA TRP A 95 -8.23 24.34 6.21
C TRP A 95 -6.74 24.46 5.87
N LEU A 96 -5.92 24.94 6.81
CA LEU A 96 -4.48 25.09 6.62
C LEU A 96 -3.80 23.72 6.46
N MET A 97 -4.16 22.74 7.28
CA MET A 97 -3.68 21.35 7.15
C MET A 97 -4.06 20.76 5.78
N ASN A 98 -5.30 20.92 5.33
CA ASN A 98 -5.77 20.47 4.02
C ASN A 98 -4.92 21.06 2.88
N ASN A 99 -4.72 22.39 2.89
CA ASN A 99 -3.95 23.07 1.85
C ASN A 99 -2.47 22.69 1.88
N TRP A 100 -1.89 22.52 3.06
CA TRP A 100 -0.52 22.07 3.22
C TRP A 100 -0.32 20.64 2.71
N MET A 101 -1.25 19.73 3.04
CA MET A 101 -1.26 18.36 2.51
C MET A 101 -1.38 18.35 0.99
N LEU A 102 -2.30 19.15 0.45
CA LEU A 102 -2.51 19.28 -0.99
C LEU A 102 -1.23 19.76 -1.69
N LEU A 103 -0.61 20.83 -1.19
CA LEU A 103 0.65 21.36 -1.70
C LEU A 103 1.76 20.31 -1.65
N HIS A 104 1.88 19.58 -0.54
CA HIS A 104 2.91 18.55 -0.38
C HIS A 104 2.70 17.40 -1.38
N LEU A 105 1.46 16.95 -1.56
CA LEU A 105 1.11 15.92 -2.54
C LEU A 105 1.37 16.38 -3.97
N PHE A 106 0.99 17.61 -4.32
CA PHE A 106 1.32 18.20 -5.61
C PHE A 106 2.83 18.28 -5.82
N ARG A 107 3.58 18.78 -4.85
CA ARG A 107 5.05 18.84 -4.92
C ARG A 107 5.67 17.46 -5.11
N LEU A 108 5.13 16.43 -4.46
CA LEU A 108 5.57 15.05 -4.69
C LEU A 108 5.25 14.57 -6.10
N ALA A 109 4.01 14.75 -6.55
CA ALA A 109 3.56 14.31 -7.88
C ALA A 109 4.34 14.98 -9.02
N HIS A 110 4.70 16.25 -8.86
CA HIS A 110 5.44 17.03 -9.87
C HIS A 110 6.96 17.01 -9.72
N ASN A 111 7.50 16.37 -8.68
CA ASN A 111 8.94 16.24 -8.54
C ASN A 111 9.48 15.28 -9.62
N GLN A 112 10.16 15.82 -10.64
CA GLN A 112 10.71 15.04 -11.75
C GLN A 112 11.57 13.86 -11.29
N LYS A 113 12.40 14.07 -10.25
CA LYS A 113 13.22 13.00 -9.68
C LYS A 113 12.37 11.92 -9.04
N TYR A 114 11.34 12.31 -8.28
CA TYR A 114 10.41 11.35 -7.70
C TYR A 114 9.64 10.56 -8.76
N SER A 115 9.15 11.23 -9.80
CA SER A 115 8.48 10.59 -10.95
C SER A 115 9.40 9.59 -11.65
N ALA A 116 10.65 9.96 -11.93
CA ALA A 116 11.64 9.08 -12.53
C ALA A 116 11.93 7.85 -11.65
N ASP A 117 12.12 8.05 -10.34
CA ASP A 117 12.34 6.96 -9.39
C ASP A 117 11.11 6.02 -9.30
N CYS A 118 9.90 6.58 -9.34
CA CYS A 118 8.64 5.83 -9.41
C CYS A 118 8.55 4.98 -10.68
N GLN A 119 8.84 5.57 -11.84
CA GLN A 119 8.81 4.87 -13.13
C GLN A 119 9.83 3.73 -13.17
N LEU A 120 11.05 3.95 -12.70
CA LEU A 120 12.07 2.91 -12.57
C LEU A 120 11.59 1.77 -11.66
N THR A 121 11.02 2.10 -10.51
CA THR A 121 10.49 1.10 -9.56
C THR A 121 9.33 0.30 -10.15
N ILE A 122 8.40 0.95 -10.88
CA ILE A 122 7.30 0.26 -11.57
C ILE A 122 7.84 -0.70 -12.63
N ASN A 123 8.83 -0.26 -13.42
CA ASN A 123 9.47 -1.12 -14.41
C ASN A 123 10.14 -2.34 -13.76
N ASP A 124 10.79 -2.16 -12.61
CA ASP A 124 11.39 -3.26 -11.86
C ASP A 124 10.35 -4.21 -11.26
N ILE A 125 9.23 -3.69 -10.77
CA ILE A 125 8.08 -4.50 -10.32
C ILE A 125 7.54 -5.34 -11.48
N ILE A 126 7.35 -4.76 -12.67
CA ILE A 126 6.85 -5.48 -13.85
C ILE A 126 7.82 -6.58 -14.28
N LYS A 127 9.12 -6.26 -14.37
CA LYS A 127 10.16 -7.24 -14.72
C LYS A 127 10.21 -8.37 -13.70
N LEU A 128 10.19 -8.04 -12.41
CA LEU A 128 10.20 -9.01 -11.33
C LEU A 128 8.95 -9.89 -11.37
N ASN A 129 7.76 -9.31 -11.58
CA ASN A 129 6.51 -10.06 -11.70
C ASN A 129 6.58 -11.12 -12.81
N LYS A 130 7.13 -10.75 -13.98
CA LYS A 130 7.40 -11.69 -15.08
C LYS A 130 8.37 -12.79 -14.66
N THR A 131 9.47 -12.45 -13.97
CA THR A 131 10.44 -13.43 -13.48
C THR A 131 9.81 -14.41 -12.48
N VAL A 132 9.05 -13.92 -11.50
CA VAL A 132 8.41 -14.80 -10.49
C VAL A 132 7.41 -15.73 -11.17
N HIS A 133 6.62 -15.23 -12.13
CA HIS A 133 5.68 -16.07 -12.89
C HIS A 133 6.40 -17.14 -13.73
N MET A 134 7.52 -16.81 -14.37
CA MET A 134 8.31 -17.78 -15.14
C MET A 134 8.96 -18.85 -14.24
N CYS A 135 9.46 -18.46 -13.06
CA CYS A 135 10.17 -19.39 -12.17
C CYS A 135 9.23 -20.27 -11.33
N PHE A 136 8.08 -19.75 -10.90
CA PHE A 136 7.22 -20.40 -9.90
C PHE A 136 5.82 -20.74 -10.41
N GLY A 137 5.54 -20.45 -11.68
CA GLY A 137 4.25 -20.72 -12.33
C GLY A 137 3.11 -19.84 -11.81
N SER A 138 1.88 -20.30 -12.05
CA SER A 138 0.68 -19.58 -11.64
C SER A 138 0.53 -19.56 -10.12
N TRP A 139 0.59 -18.37 -9.53
CA TRP A 139 0.17 -18.15 -8.15
C TRP A 139 -1.35 -18.08 -8.03
N SER A 140 -1.91 -18.80 -7.05
CA SER A 140 -3.32 -18.68 -6.75
C SER A 140 -3.54 -17.47 -5.83
N LEU A 141 -4.18 -16.42 -6.34
CA LEU A 141 -4.74 -15.32 -5.54
C LEU A 141 -5.90 -15.76 -4.62
N ARG A 142 -6.30 -17.04 -4.71
CA ARG A 142 -7.44 -17.66 -4.01
C ARG A 142 -7.42 -17.45 -2.50
N THR A 143 -6.25 -17.28 -1.88
CA THR A 143 -6.07 -17.03 -0.44
C THR A 143 -6.32 -15.58 -0.01
N LYS A 144 -6.83 -14.72 -0.89
CA LYS A 144 -6.99 -13.28 -0.63
C LYS A 144 -8.39 -12.74 -0.92
N LEU A 145 -9.38 -13.62 -1.08
CA LEU A 145 -10.77 -13.21 -1.35
C LEU A 145 -11.32 -12.31 -0.25
N ASP A 146 -10.94 -12.55 1.00
CA ASP A 146 -11.32 -11.76 2.16
C ASP A 146 -10.78 -10.33 2.10
N ILE A 147 -9.50 -10.15 1.77
CA ILE A 147 -8.88 -8.83 1.60
C ILE A 147 -9.55 -8.08 0.45
N LEU A 148 -9.83 -8.78 -0.66
CA LEU A 148 -10.50 -8.18 -1.81
C LEU A 148 -11.93 -7.76 -1.49
N LEU A 149 -12.66 -8.56 -0.70
CA LEU A 149 -14.02 -8.22 -0.27
C LEU A 149 -14.03 -6.97 0.62
N ILE A 150 -13.11 -6.86 1.59
CA ILE A 150 -12.97 -5.67 2.43
C ILE A 150 -12.59 -4.45 1.58
N PHE A 151 -11.71 -4.62 0.58
CA PHE A 151 -11.37 -3.55 -0.38
C PHE A 151 -12.58 -3.11 -1.21
N HIS A 152 -13.42 -4.04 -1.69
CA HIS A 152 -14.64 -3.69 -2.44
C HIS A 152 -15.62 -2.90 -1.56
N LEU A 153 -15.80 -3.31 -0.30
CA LEU A 153 -16.61 -2.56 0.66
C LEU A 153 -16.05 -1.14 0.86
N GLN A 154 -14.74 -1.02 1.07
CA GLN A 154 -14.09 0.29 1.20
C GLN A 154 -14.26 1.16 -0.06
N TYR A 155 -14.11 0.59 -1.24
CA TYR A 155 -14.26 1.30 -2.50
C TYR A 155 -15.71 1.77 -2.74
N ALA A 156 -16.70 0.92 -2.44
CA ALA A 156 -18.11 1.27 -2.52
C ALA A 156 -18.43 2.45 -1.58
N LEU A 157 -17.97 2.38 -0.32
CA LEU A 157 -18.16 3.46 0.65
C LEU A 157 -17.43 4.76 0.23
N THR A 158 -16.25 4.65 -0.39
CA THR A 158 -15.52 5.82 -0.91
C THR A 158 -16.26 6.47 -2.07
N THR A 159 -16.90 5.67 -2.93
CA THR A 159 -17.70 6.17 -4.05
C THR A 159 -18.96 6.89 -3.54
N LEU A 160 -19.62 6.33 -2.51
CA LEU A 160 -20.75 6.99 -1.84
C LEU A 160 -20.33 8.32 -1.18
N GLN A 161 -19.18 8.33 -0.51
CA GLN A 161 -18.59 9.54 0.06
C GLN A 161 -18.33 10.59 -1.01
N LEU A 162 -17.70 10.21 -2.13
CA LEU A 162 -17.43 11.13 -3.24
C LEU A 162 -18.71 11.71 -3.84
N ARG A 163 -19.76 10.90 -4.04
CA ARG A 163 -21.04 11.37 -4.59
C ARG A 163 -21.66 12.48 -3.74
N LYS A 164 -21.50 12.43 -2.42
CA LYS A 164 -22.05 13.42 -1.49
C LYS A 164 -21.22 14.71 -1.46
N ILE A 165 -19.89 14.60 -1.58
CA ILE A 165 -18.96 15.74 -1.44
C ILE A 165 -18.74 16.48 -2.78
N TRP A 166 -19.00 15.81 -3.91
CA TRP A 166 -18.71 16.30 -5.26
C TRP A 166 -19.23 17.73 -5.52
N ASP A 167 -20.45 18.03 -5.10
CA ASP A 167 -21.10 19.31 -5.40
C ASP A 167 -20.73 20.43 -4.41
N GLN A 168 -20.18 20.10 -3.24
CA GLN A 168 -19.97 21.07 -2.16
C GLN A 168 -18.51 21.54 -2.04
N TYR A 169 -17.54 20.64 -2.19
CA TYR A 169 -16.14 20.94 -1.85
C TYR A 169 -15.16 20.34 -2.86
N PHE A 170 -14.90 21.08 -3.94
CA PHE A 170 -13.98 20.67 -5.01
C PHE A 170 -12.57 20.29 -4.49
N CYS A 171 -11.98 21.12 -3.62
CA CYS A 171 -10.65 20.87 -3.08
C CYS A 171 -10.59 19.59 -2.23
N GLU A 172 -11.61 19.34 -1.40
CA GLU A 172 -11.65 18.12 -0.58
C GLU A 172 -11.85 16.87 -1.43
N THR A 173 -12.73 16.95 -2.43
CA THR A 173 -12.93 15.88 -3.42
C THR A 173 -11.61 15.52 -4.10
N TYR A 174 -10.83 16.53 -4.51
CA TYR A 174 -9.54 16.31 -5.15
C TYR A 174 -8.53 15.63 -4.21
N ILE A 175 -8.44 16.07 -2.94
CA ILE A 175 -7.57 15.44 -1.93
C ILE A 175 -7.97 13.97 -1.73
N ILE A 176 -9.27 13.68 -1.60
CA ILE A 176 -9.79 12.32 -1.41
C ILE A 176 -9.44 11.45 -2.62
N LEU A 177 -9.64 11.93 -3.84
CA LEU A 177 -9.31 11.20 -5.08
C LEU A 177 -7.82 10.90 -5.18
N LEU A 178 -6.98 11.90 -4.93
CA LEU A 178 -5.54 11.74 -5.01
C LEU A 178 -5.04 10.76 -3.93
N PHE A 179 -5.58 10.85 -2.72
CA PHE A 179 -5.35 9.88 -1.65
C PHE A 179 -5.78 8.47 -2.07
N GLU A 180 -6.93 8.31 -2.72
CA GLU A 180 -7.42 7.01 -3.20
C GLU A 180 -6.49 6.40 -4.24
N ILE A 181 -5.93 7.20 -5.14
CA ILE A 181 -4.94 6.75 -6.13
C ILE A 181 -3.69 6.22 -5.43
N TYR A 182 -3.15 6.96 -4.46
CA TYR A 182 -1.98 6.51 -3.69
C TYR A 182 -2.30 5.23 -2.91
N PHE A 183 -3.41 5.21 -2.18
CA PHE A 183 -3.85 4.03 -1.45
C PHE A 183 -3.97 2.79 -2.36
N CYS A 184 -4.65 2.91 -3.49
CA CYS A 184 -4.81 1.82 -4.45
C CYS A 184 -3.47 1.35 -5.01
N ALA A 185 -2.57 2.26 -5.38
CA ALA A 185 -1.25 1.91 -5.89
C ALA A 185 -0.43 1.11 -4.87
N TYR A 186 -0.44 1.54 -3.60
CA TYR A 186 0.26 0.83 -2.53
C TYR A 186 -0.39 -0.52 -2.22
N PHE A 187 -1.72 -0.56 -2.17
CA PHE A 187 -2.47 -1.77 -1.90
C PHE A 187 -2.26 -2.84 -2.98
N VAL A 188 -2.32 -2.46 -4.27
CA VAL A 188 -1.99 -3.35 -5.40
C VAL A 188 -0.57 -3.89 -5.25
N TYR A 189 0.39 -3.04 -4.89
CA TYR A 189 1.75 -3.49 -4.61
C TYR A 189 1.81 -4.49 -3.45
N GLN A 190 1.12 -4.26 -2.33
CA GLN A 190 1.06 -5.21 -1.22
C GLN A 190 0.44 -6.54 -1.61
N LEU A 191 -0.61 -6.53 -2.45
CA LEU A 191 -1.21 -7.74 -2.99
C LEU A 191 -0.22 -8.52 -3.88
N LEU A 192 0.52 -7.82 -4.74
CA LEU A 192 1.60 -8.42 -5.54
C LEU A 192 2.67 -9.03 -4.65
N LEU A 193 3.18 -8.29 -3.66
CA LEU A 193 4.18 -8.79 -2.74
C LEU A 193 3.71 -10.03 -1.98
N LEU A 194 2.47 -10.04 -1.49
CA LEU A 194 1.87 -11.23 -0.88
C LEU A 194 1.82 -12.41 -1.86
N ALA A 195 1.57 -12.16 -3.15
CA ALA A 195 1.52 -13.22 -4.16
C ALA A 195 2.90 -13.79 -4.40
N TRP A 196 3.91 -12.91 -4.48
CA TRP A 196 5.31 -13.26 -4.67
C TRP A 196 5.82 -14.12 -3.51
N LEU A 197 5.61 -13.67 -2.28
CA LEU A 197 6.00 -14.42 -1.08
C LEU A 197 5.22 -15.73 -0.94
N GLY A 198 3.93 -15.74 -1.28
CA GLY A 198 3.13 -16.97 -1.29
C GLY A 198 3.62 -18.00 -2.32
N ALA A 199 4.05 -17.55 -3.51
CA ALA A 199 4.62 -18.43 -4.53
C ALA A 199 5.96 -19.03 -4.09
N LEU A 200 6.84 -18.19 -3.53
CA LEU A 200 8.09 -18.64 -2.93
C LEU A 200 7.84 -19.68 -1.83
N HIS A 201 6.91 -19.40 -0.92
CA HIS A 201 6.56 -20.30 0.18
C HIS A 201 6.01 -21.63 -0.33
N LYS A 202 5.11 -21.60 -1.33
CA LYS A 202 4.55 -22.82 -1.94
C LYS A 202 5.63 -23.66 -2.62
N ASN A 203 6.52 -23.04 -3.40
CA ASN A 203 7.60 -23.76 -4.07
C ASN A 203 8.53 -24.42 -3.04
N LEU A 204 8.93 -23.68 -2.02
CA LEU A 204 9.85 -24.17 -1.00
C LEU A 204 9.20 -25.25 -0.10
N SER A 205 7.93 -25.08 0.28
CA SER A 205 7.20 -26.14 1.00
C SER A 205 7.03 -27.41 0.16
N THR A 206 6.81 -27.31 -1.16
CA THR A 206 6.75 -28.46 -2.06
C THR A 206 8.11 -29.18 -2.14
N TYR A 207 9.20 -28.41 -2.13
CA TYR A 207 10.56 -28.94 -2.09
C TYR A 207 10.83 -29.75 -0.80
N TYR A 208 10.29 -29.29 0.33
CA TYR A 208 10.60 -29.85 1.66
C TYR A 208 9.62 -30.92 2.16
N LEU A 209 8.34 -30.82 1.79
CA LEU A 209 7.30 -31.78 2.19
C LEU A 209 7.36 -33.10 1.40
N ASN A 210 8.42 -33.32 0.63
CA ASN A 210 8.69 -34.59 -0.04
C ASN A 210 9.83 -35.37 0.66
N PRO A 211 9.62 -35.85 1.90
CA PRO A 211 10.62 -36.61 2.66
C PRO A 211 10.98 -37.97 2.02
N ARG A 212 10.28 -38.37 0.96
CA ARG A 212 10.59 -39.58 0.18
C ARG A 212 11.86 -39.46 -0.66
N GLN A 213 12.39 -38.26 -0.88
CA GLN A 213 13.66 -38.05 -1.57
C GLN A 213 14.82 -37.92 -0.58
N GLY A 214 14.99 -38.89 0.33
CA GLY A 214 16.15 -38.99 1.24
C GLY A 214 17.51 -39.18 0.54
N HIS A 215 17.65 -38.74 -0.70
CA HIS A 215 18.85 -38.77 -1.52
C HIS A 215 19.18 -37.36 -2.00
N PHE A 216 20.47 -37.12 -2.21
CA PHE A 216 21.06 -35.84 -2.59
C PHE A 216 20.19 -35.00 -3.53
N PRO A 217 20.12 -33.67 -3.32
CA PRO A 217 19.37 -32.78 -4.18
C PRO A 217 19.98 -32.92 -5.56
N SER A 218 19.15 -33.38 -6.50
CA SER A 218 19.50 -33.46 -7.90
C SER A 218 20.09 -32.14 -8.37
N SER A 219 20.89 -32.17 -9.44
CA SER A 219 21.40 -30.94 -10.06
C SER A 219 20.27 -29.95 -10.40
N HIS A 220 19.08 -30.47 -10.71
CA HIS A 220 17.87 -29.69 -10.92
C HIS A 220 17.38 -28.99 -9.64
N SER A 221 17.30 -29.71 -8.53
CA SER A 221 16.93 -29.19 -7.20
C SER A 221 17.86 -28.04 -6.75
N ARG A 222 19.18 -28.18 -6.97
CA ARG A 222 20.15 -27.12 -6.66
C ARG A 222 19.93 -25.87 -7.50
N ARG A 223 19.68 -26.03 -8.81
CA ARG A 223 19.37 -24.91 -9.72
C ARG A 223 18.10 -24.17 -9.30
N GLN A 224 17.06 -24.89 -8.90
CA GLN A 224 15.82 -24.30 -8.38
C GLN A 224 16.07 -23.48 -7.11
N LEU A 225 16.90 -23.98 -6.19
CA LEU A 225 17.24 -23.28 -4.96
C LEU A 225 18.04 -21.98 -5.23
N ILE A 226 18.99 -22.02 -6.16
CA ILE A 226 19.73 -20.81 -6.59
C ILE A 226 18.76 -19.79 -7.22
N GLN A 227 17.84 -20.24 -8.07
CA GLN A 227 16.81 -19.38 -8.66
C GLN A 227 15.90 -18.77 -7.58
N PHE A 228 15.51 -19.56 -6.58
CA PHE A 228 14.76 -19.11 -5.41
C PHE A 228 15.46 -17.94 -4.72
N PHE A 229 16.73 -18.10 -4.35
CA PHE A 229 17.48 -17.04 -3.65
C PHE A 229 17.64 -15.79 -4.49
N SER A 230 17.92 -15.94 -5.79
CA SER A 230 18.02 -14.82 -6.73
C SER A 230 16.72 -14.01 -6.77
N VAL A 231 15.57 -14.68 -6.88
CA VAL A 231 14.26 -14.02 -6.94
C VAL A 231 13.89 -13.41 -5.59
N TYR A 232 14.10 -14.11 -4.48
CA TYR A 232 13.84 -13.59 -3.14
C TYR A 232 14.66 -12.33 -2.84
N TRP A 233 15.94 -12.33 -3.20
CA TRP A 233 16.81 -11.15 -3.07
C TRP A 233 16.29 -9.97 -3.89
N ARG A 234 15.88 -10.22 -5.13
CA ARG A 234 15.32 -9.19 -6.00
C ARG A 234 14.00 -8.63 -5.46
N ILE A 235 13.13 -9.47 -4.89
CA ILE A 235 11.91 -9.03 -4.19
C ILE A 235 12.27 -8.08 -3.04
N LYS A 236 13.27 -8.46 -2.22
CA LYS A 236 13.71 -7.64 -1.09
C LYS A 236 14.26 -6.28 -1.54
N SER A 237 15.08 -6.26 -2.60
CA SER A 237 15.62 -5.03 -3.19
C SER A 237 14.51 -4.12 -3.71
N VAL A 238 13.58 -4.64 -4.52
CA VAL A 238 12.42 -3.88 -5.01
C VAL A 238 11.57 -3.39 -3.85
N HIS A 239 11.34 -4.21 -2.82
CA HIS A 239 10.59 -3.81 -1.63
C HIS A 239 11.25 -2.67 -0.86
N GLN A 240 12.58 -2.66 -0.74
CA GLN A 240 13.30 -1.55 -0.14
C GLN A 240 13.16 -0.26 -0.96
N CYS A 241 13.25 -0.33 -2.29
CA CYS A 241 13.01 0.82 -3.17
C CYS A 241 11.59 1.37 -3.02
N VAL A 242 10.59 0.49 -3.05
CA VAL A 242 9.19 0.87 -2.82
C VAL A 242 9.02 1.50 -1.44
N ARG A 243 9.57 0.90 -0.37
CA ARG A 243 9.50 1.46 0.99
C ARG A 243 10.14 2.84 1.08
N LYS A 244 11.28 3.06 0.41
CA LYS A 244 11.97 4.36 0.36
C LYS A 244 11.13 5.43 -0.34
N LEU A 245 10.52 5.09 -1.47
CA LEU A 245 9.59 5.96 -2.18
C LEU A 245 8.34 6.27 -1.35
N TRP A 246 7.77 5.23 -0.75
CA TRP A 246 6.56 5.33 0.04
C TRP A 246 6.75 6.05 1.36
N ARG A 247 7.97 6.15 1.91
CA ARG A 247 8.26 6.89 3.16
C ARG A 247 7.93 8.38 3.09
N ARG A 248 7.80 8.95 1.89
CA ARG A 248 7.41 10.37 1.69
C ARG A 248 5.89 10.61 1.73
N VAL A 249 5.10 9.59 1.45
CA VAL A 249 3.64 9.61 1.43
C VAL A 249 2.96 9.43 2.80
N PRO A 250 3.51 8.72 3.84
CA PRO A 250 2.75 8.32 5.01
C PRO A 250 2.54 9.49 5.97
N ALA A 251 3.36 10.54 5.92
CA ALA A 251 3.13 11.75 6.69
C ALA A 251 1.80 12.40 6.28
N VAL A 252 1.55 12.48 4.97
CA VAL A 252 0.28 13.02 4.45
C VAL A 252 -0.87 12.04 4.70
N LEU A 253 -0.63 10.74 4.52
CA LEU A 253 -1.65 9.73 4.85
C LEU A 253 -2.03 9.81 6.34
N PHE A 254 -1.05 9.95 7.23
CA PHE A 254 -1.26 9.99 8.67
C PHE A 254 -2.03 11.23 9.09
N LEU A 255 -1.70 12.41 8.54
CA LEU A 255 -2.46 13.63 8.79
C LEU A 255 -3.90 13.53 8.29
N PHE A 256 -4.11 12.95 7.11
CA PHE A 256 -5.45 12.71 6.59
C PHE A 256 -6.24 11.72 7.45
N LEU A 257 -5.62 10.61 7.86
CA LEU A 257 -6.23 9.63 8.76
C LEU A 257 -6.52 10.24 10.14
N LEU A 258 -5.62 11.05 10.68
CA LEU A 258 -5.81 11.76 11.95
C LEU A 258 -7.00 12.70 11.86
N LYS A 259 -7.08 13.52 10.80
CA LYS A 259 -8.24 14.39 10.53
C LYS A 259 -9.52 13.56 10.53
N GLN A 260 -9.58 12.49 9.74
CA GLN A 260 -10.76 11.64 9.65
C GLN A 260 -11.12 10.97 11.00
N THR A 261 -10.12 10.63 11.82
CA THR A 261 -10.33 10.06 13.16
C THR A 261 -10.86 11.11 14.14
N GLN A 262 -10.40 12.36 14.05
CA GLN A 262 -10.95 13.48 14.81
C GLN A 262 -12.42 13.75 14.44
N TYR A 263 -12.75 13.75 13.15
CA TYR A 263 -14.14 13.83 12.68
C TYR A 263 -14.98 12.67 13.22
N LEU A 264 -14.46 11.44 13.20
CA LEU A 264 -15.16 10.29 13.79
C LEU A 264 -15.40 10.46 15.29
N ALA A 265 -14.39 10.89 16.04
CA ALA A 265 -14.52 11.10 17.48
C ALA A 265 -15.54 12.20 17.81
N TYR A 266 -15.53 13.28 17.04
CA TYR A 266 -16.50 14.37 17.16
C TYR A 266 -17.93 13.90 16.85
N ASN A 267 -18.13 13.17 15.75
CA ASN A 267 -19.44 12.63 15.38
C ASN A 267 -19.94 11.60 16.41
N LEU A 268 -19.05 10.74 16.94
CA LEU A 268 -19.40 9.82 18.02
C LEU A 268 -19.82 10.57 19.29
N TYR A 269 -19.09 11.61 19.68
CA TYR A 269 -19.43 12.45 20.81
C TYR A 269 -20.80 13.10 20.64
N ASN A 270 -21.08 13.65 19.45
CA ASN A 270 -22.38 14.25 19.13
C ASN A 270 -23.51 13.22 19.11
N MET A 271 -23.28 12.00 18.60
CA MET A 271 -24.27 10.93 18.66
C MET A 271 -24.61 10.50 20.10
N ILE A 272 -23.64 10.54 21.00
CA ILE A 272 -23.83 10.16 22.41
C ILE A 272 -24.55 11.28 23.19
N ASN A 273 -24.23 12.55 22.92
CA ASN A 273 -24.64 13.68 23.76
C ASN A 273 -25.73 14.58 23.16
N HIS A 274 -25.99 14.50 21.84
CA HIS A 274 -26.92 15.39 21.14
C HIS A 274 -27.93 14.62 20.26
N ARG A 275 -29.00 15.31 19.84
CA ARG A 275 -30.03 14.77 18.94
C ARG A 275 -29.45 14.40 17.57
N PRO A 276 -30.08 13.45 16.86
CA PRO A 276 -29.58 12.86 15.62
C PRO A 276 -29.44 13.87 14.47
N ILE A 277 -28.22 14.39 14.23
CA ILE A 277 -27.88 15.17 13.03
C ILE A 277 -27.60 14.16 11.90
N ASN A 278 -28.32 14.27 10.77
CA ASN A 278 -28.16 13.56 9.49
C ASN A 278 -27.13 12.40 9.44
N HIS A 279 -27.44 11.31 10.14
CA HIS A 279 -26.51 10.23 10.49
C HIS A 279 -25.84 9.46 9.34
N LEU A 280 -26.47 9.43 8.16
CA LEU A 280 -26.01 8.55 7.09
C LEU A 280 -24.77 9.09 6.36
N ILE A 281 -24.57 10.41 6.38
CA ILE A 281 -23.46 11.07 5.68
C ILE A 281 -22.19 11.01 6.53
N GLU A 282 -22.32 11.24 7.83
CA GLU A 282 -21.20 11.30 8.76
C GLU A 282 -20.58 9.93 9.04
N PHE A 283 -21.38 8.86 9.07
CA PHE A 283 -20.88 7.51 9.35
C PHE A 283 -20.00 6.97 8.20
N GLU A 284 -20.40 7.16 6.94
CA GLU A 284 -19.65 6.68 5.77
C GLU A 284 -18.26 7.32 5.69
N CYS A 285 -18.18 8.64 5.92
CA CYS A 285 -16.93 9.40 5.92
C CYS A 285 -15.93 8.87 6.96
N CYS A 286 -16.41 8.36 8.08
CA CYS A 286 -15.55 7.87 9.16
C CYS A 286 -15.13 6.41 9.02
N VAL A 287 -15.96 5.58 8.38
CA VAL A 287 -15.66 4.14 8.21
C VAL A 287 -14.63 3.91 7.11
N VAL A 288 -14.66 4.68 6.02
CA VAL A 288 -13.73 4.53 4.88
C VAL A 288 -12.26 4.56 5.31
N PRO A 289 -11.79 5.57 6.08
CA PRO A 289 -10.39 5.68 6.49
C PRO A 289 -9.97 4.55 7.43
N MET A 290 -10.86 4.11 8.32
CA MET A 290 -10.62 2.98 9.23
C MET A 290 -10.48 1.67 8.45
N LEU A 291 -11.32 1.44 7.43
CA LEU A 291 -11.18 0.28 6.56
C LEU A 291 -9.84 0.28 5.82
N LYS A 292 -9.36 1.43 5.35
CA LYS A 292 -8.05 1.54 4.69
C LYS A 292 -6.91 1.18 5.63
N ILE A 293 -6.91 1.71 6.87
CA ILE A 293 -5.93 1.33 7.90
C ILE A 293 -5.98 -0.18 8.14
N PHE A 294 -7.18 -0.73 8.30
CA PHE A 294 -7.40 -2.15 8.57
C PHE A 294 -6.89 -3.05 7.43
N ILE A 295 -7.19 -2.71 6.17
CA ILE A 295 -6.69 -3.41 4.98
C ILE A 295 -5.16 -3.42 4.98
N LEU A 296 -4.52 -2.26 5.16
CA LEU A 296 -3.06 -2.16 5.17
C LEU A 296 -2.44 -2.94 6.34
N ALA A 297 -3.07 -2.92 7.51
CA ALA A 297 -2.64 -3.68 8.68
C ALA A 297 -2.72 -5.19 8.44
N ILE A 298 -3.82 -5.69 7.86
CA ILE A 298 -3.97 -7.11 7.48
C ILE A 298 -2.88 -7.52 6.48
N CYS A 299 -2.71 -6.73 5.42
CA CYS A 299 -1.69 -6.99 4.40
C CYS A 299 -0.29 -7.03 5.01
N ASN A 300 0.06 -6.04 5.84
CA ASN A 300 1.35 -5.99 6.51
C ASN A 300 1.57 -7.19 7.44
N LYS A 301 0.58 -7.54 8.26
CA LYS A 301 0.65 -8.71 9.16
C LYS A 301 0.87 -10.01 8.38
N ARG A 302 0.16 -10.20 7.25
CA ARG A 302 0.34 -11.38 6.38
C ARG A 302 1.70 -11.41 5.70
N ILE A 303 2.20 -10.25 5.23
CA ILE A 303 3.55 -10.14 4.65
C ILE A 303 4.60 -10.52 5.70
N GLN A 304 4.47 -10.02 6.94
CA GLN A 304 5.37 -10.35 8.04
C GLN A 304 5.35 -11.84 8.36
N MET A 305 4.15 -12.44 8.49
CA MET A 305 3.99 -13.86 8.75
C MET A 305 4.62 -14.73 7.65
N LEU A 306 4.37 -14.42 6.37
CA LEU A 306 4.99 -15.14 5.25
C LEU A 306 6.51 -14.99 5.23
N ASN A 307 7.03 -13.80 5.51
CA ASN A 307 8.47 -13.59 5.62
C ASN A 307 9.08 -14.39 6.78
N GLN A 308 8.40 -14.47 7.93
CA GLN A 308 8.84 -15.28 9.05
C GLN A 308 8.87 -16.77 8.68
N GLN A 309 7.79 -17.29 8.09
CA GLN A 309 7.73 -18.67 7.61
C GLN A 309 8.86 -18.97 6.61
N LEU A 310 9.06 -18.09 5.63
CA LEU A 310 10.17 -18.22 4.67
C LEU A 310 11.54 -18.24 5.37
N ARG A 311 11.75 -17.43 6.41
CA ARG A 311 13.00 -17.45 7.18
C ARG A 311 13.18 -18.76 7.95
N GLU A 312 12.14 -19.27 8.59
CA GLU A 312 12.17 -20.55 9.29
C GLU A 312 12.53 -21.70 8.34
N TYR A 313 11.92 -21.70 7.15
CA TYR A 313 12.22 -22.65 6.10
C TYR A 313 13.67 -22.54 5.58
N LEU A 314 14.16 -21.31 5.40
CA LEU A 314 15.55 -21.05 4.99
C LEU A 314 16.54 -21.55 6.04
N LEU A 315 16.27 -21.32 7.32
CA LEU A 315 17.08 -21.84 8.43
C LEU A 315 17.09 -23.37 8.45
N ARG A 316 15.95 -24.02 8.20
CA ARG A 316 15.89 -25.49 8.08
C ARG A 316 16.73 -25.99 6.91
N ILE A 317 16.65 -25.34 5.74
CA ILE A 317 17.48 -25.66 4.57
C ILE A 317 18.96 -25.59 4.96
N GLU A 318 19.37 -24.54 5.67
CA GLU A 318 20.73 -24.37 6.15
C GLU A 318 21.17 -25.50 7.08
N LEU A 319 20.37 -25.80 8.11
CA LEU A 319 20.66 -26.88 9.07
C LEU A 319 20.80 -28.25 8.39
N LEU A 320 19.92 -28.56 7.42
CA LEU A 320 20.07 -29.81 6.66
C LEU A 320 21.35 -29.83 5.83
N HIS A 321 21.71 -28.73 5.17
CA HIS A 321 22.95 -28.67 4.39
C HIS A 321 24.20 -28.72 5.28
N TRP A 322 24.14 -28.14 6.48
CA TRP A 322 25.22 -28.23 7.47
C TRP A 322 25.46 -29.66 7.93
N ASN A 323 24.40 -30.38 8.32
CA ASN A 323 24.49 -31.79 8.70
C ASN A 323 25.06 -32.67 7.58
N TRP A 324 24.86 -32.29 6.32
CA TRP A 324 25.42 -33.00 5.17
C TRP A 324 26.91 -32.69 4.94
N LEU A 325 27.33 -31.44 5.14
CA LEU A 325 28.74 -31.06 5.15
C LEU A 325 29.50 -31.81 6.25
N GLU A 326 28.90 -31.92 7.43
CA GLU A 326 29.48 -32.63 8.58
C GLU A 326 29.54 -34.15 8.36
N SER A 327 28.65 -34.71 7.54
CA SER A 327 28.68 -36.14 7.15
C SER A 327 29.85 -36.53 6.22
N GLY A 328 30.78 -35.62 5.93
CA GLY A 328 32.02 -35.91 5.21
C GLY A 328 31.88 -36.05 3.70
N LEU A 329 30.71 -35.71 3.13
CA LEU A 329 30.53 -35.66 1.69
C LEU A 329 31.06 -34.34 1.13
N GLU A 330 32.38 -34.27 0.98
CA GLU A 330 33.11 -33.19 0.30
C GLU A 330 32.75 -33.15 -1.20
N SER A 331 31.53 -32.74 -1.53
CA SER A 331 31.21 -32.38 -2.90
C SER A 331 31.83 -31.02 -3.17
N ALA A 332 32.65 -30.89 -4.21
CA ALA A 332 33.30 -29.65 -4.68
C ALA A 332 32.33 -28.45 -4.90
N VAL A 333 31.02 -28.68 -4.83
CA VAL A 333 29.95 -27.68 -4.95
C VAL A 333 29.44 -27.18 -3.58
N ALA A 334 29.69 -27.91 -2.49
CA ALA A 334 29.17 -27.59 -1.16
C ALA A 334 29.85 -26.34 -0.57
N VAL A 335 31.14 -26.16 -0.80
CA VAL A 335 31.93 -25.00 -0.35
C VAL A 335 31.47 -23.68 -0.99
N PRO A 336 31.33 -23.55 -2.33
CA PRO A 336 30.83 -22.31 -2.93
C PRO A 336 29.36 -22.05 -2.58
N PHE A 337 28.54 -23.09 -2.42
CA PHE A 337 27.16 -22.93 -1.97
C PHE A 337 27.08 -22.42 -0.53
N ALA A 338 27.87 -22.98 0.39
CA ALA A 338 27.99 -22.51 1.77
C ALA A 338 28.51 -21.07 1.86
N LYS A 339 29.46 -20.68 0.99
CA LYS A 339 29.97 -19.30 0.90
C LYS A 339 28.90 -18.31 0.40
N ILE A 340 28.10 -18.69 -0.59
CA ILE A 340 26.97 -17.87 -1.07
C ILE A 340 25.89 -17.77 0.01
N LEU A 341 25.59 -18.88 0.70
CA LEU A 341 24.59 -18.91 1.77
C LEU A 341 25.03 -18.06 2.97
N SER A 342 26.30 -18.15 3.38
CA SER A 342 26.84 -17.37 4.49
C SER A 342 26.88 -15.87 4.17
N GLN A 343 27.23 -15.49 2.94
CA GLN A 343 27.13 -14.10 2.48
C GLN A 343 25.68 -13.60 2.47
N LEU A 344 24.74 -14.43 2.00
CA LEU A 344 23.30 -14.11 2.03
C LEU A 344 22.78 -13.96 3.47
N LEU A 345 23.31 -14.73 4.42
CA LEU A 345 22.94 -14.68 5.83
C LEU A 345 23.45 -13.42 6.51
N VAL A 346 24.71 -13.06 6.32
CA VAL A 346 25.28 -11.79 6.82
C VAL A 346 24.46 -10.61 6.29
N LEU A 347 24.10 -10.63 5.00
CA LEU A 347 23.26 -9.61 4.38
C LEU A 347 21.80 -9.64 4.87
N SER A 348 21.27 -10.82 5.21
CA SER A 348 19.92 -10.95 5.75
C SER A 348 19.83 -10.43 7.19
N ALA A 349 20.84 -10.72 8.02
CA ALA A 349 20.98 -10.29 9.40
C ALA A 349 21.25 -8.78 9.48
N ALA A 350 22.12 -8.25 8.62
CA ALA A 350 22.39 -6.81 8.51
C ALA A 350 21.15 -6.01 8.09
N ALA A 351 20.34 -6.54 7.17
CA ALA A 351 19.09 -5.92 6.75
C ALA A 351 17.94 -6.03 7.78
N GLY A 352 18.12 -6.80 8.85
CA GLY A 352 17.20 -6.87 9.99
C GLY A 352 17.46 -5.77 11.03
N ARG A 353 18.61 -5.09 11.00
CA ARG A 353 18.89 -3.96 11.88
C ARG A 353 18.16 -2.71 11.35
N PRO A 354 17.43 -1.96 12.21
CA PRO A 354 16.73 -0.74 11.81
C PRO A 354 17.68 0.39 11.36
N ASP A 355 18.97 0.28 11.68
CA ASP A 355 19.99 1.26 11.34
C ASP A 355 20.66 0.86 10.01
N GLY A 356 20.18 1.45 8.92
CA GLY A 356 20.60 1.13 7.55
C GLY A 356 22.00 1.62 7.14
N ASN A 357 23.02 1.47 8.00
CA ASN A 357 24.41 1.75 7.66
C ASN A 357 25.24 0.46 7.69
N VAL A 358 25.34 -0.20 6.54
CA VAL A 358 26.36 -1.23 6.30
C VAL A 358 27.50 -0.55 5.57
N GLN A 359 28.56 -0.17 6.29
CA GLN A 359 29.83 0.18 5.68
C GLN A 359 30.46 -1.10 5.13
N TRP A 360 30.65 -1.16 3.82
CA TRP A 360 31.40 -2.21 3.16
C TRP A 360 32.88 -2.04 3.54
N GLN A 361 33.40 -2.91 4.40
CA GLN A 361 34.85 -3.12 4.46
C GLN A 361 35.23 -3.89 3.20
N ASN A 362 35.74 -3.16 2.20
CA ASN A 362 36.47 -3.75 1.09
C ASN A 362 37.77 -4.34 1.65
N GLY A 363 37.85 -5.67 1.68
CA GLY A 363 39.04 -6.40 2.06
C GLY A 363 38.99 -7.84 1.54
N ILE A 364 39.92 -8.13 0.63
CA ILE A 364 40.23 -9.38 -0.11
C ILE A 364 39.48 -9.54 -1.44
#